data_AF-K2CGZ8-F1
#
_entry.id   AF-K2CGZ8-F1
#
_cell.length_a   1.000
_cell.length_b   1.000
_cell.length_c   1.000
_cell.angle_alpha   90.00
_cell.angle_beta   90.00
_cell.angle_gamma   90.00
#
_symmetry.space_group_name_H-M   'P 1'
#
loop_
_entity.id
_entity.type
_entity.pdbx_description
1 polymer ?
#
loop_
_entity_poly.entity_id
_entity_poly.type
_entity_poly.pdbx_seq_one_letter_code
_entity_poly.pdbx_strand_id
1 'polypeptide(L)'
;MDIPNDYIIADGPEGLRKVLNELLEKSKNDPVFAQQKHYVLYQLGNQKSMLRVDTDKGPFTFWHYDLMGRPATQAIKETIANFLREHWGEEEQELLDVTHRNGEE
;
A
#
# COMPACT_ATOMS: atom_id res chain seq x y z
N MET A 1 17.49 -9.74 -17.22
CA MET A 1 16.38 -8.81 -16.94
C MET A 1 16.93 -7.74 -16.03
N ASP A 2 17.09 -6.54 -16.55
CA ASP A 2 17.51 -5.36 -15.78
C ASP A 2 16.37 -5.06 -14.80
N ILE A 3 16.57 -5.34 -13.52
CA ILE A 3 15.62 -4.92 -12.49
C ILE A 3 15.76 -3.40 -12.46
N PRO A 4 14.67 -2.61 -12.63
CA PRO A 4 14.77 -1.16 -12.56
C PRO A 4 15.57 -0.78 -11.32
N ASN A 5 16.63 -0.01 -11.52
CA ASN A 5 17.68 0.26 -10.51
C ASN A 5 17.16 1.01 -9.26
N ASP A 6 15.89 1.39 -9.26
CA ASP A 6 15.20 2.14 -8.22
C ASP A 6 14.04 1.30 -7.69
N TYR A 7 14.29 0.56 -6.60
CA TYR A 7 13.26 -0.12 -5.84
C TYR A 7 13.43 0.19 -4.35
N ILE A 8 12.31 0.31 -3.65
CA ILE A 8 12.28 0.57 -2.22
C ILE A 8 12.27 -0.78 -1.49
N ILE A 9 13.16 -0.98 -0.53
CA ILE A 9 13.18 -2.23 0.25
C ILE A 9 12.14 -2.13 1.37
N ALA A 10 11.29 -3.15 1.46
CA ALA A 10 10.33 -3.32 2.55
C ALA A 10 10.64 -4.61 3.30
N ASP A 11 11.07 -4.50 4.55
CA ASP A 11 11.32 -5.65 5.42
C ASP A 11 10.06 -5.97 6.25
N GLY A 12 9.44 -7.10 5.93
CA GLY A 12 8.23 -7.60 6.57
C GLY A 12 6.99 -6.71 6.41
N PRO A 13 5.88 -7.09 7.07
CA PRO A 13 4.60 -6.37 7.01
C PRO A 13 4.71 -4.91 7.45
N GLU A 14 5.46 -4.65 8.52
CA GLU A 14 5.63 -3.30 9.07
C GLU A 14 6.44 -2.41 8.12
N GLY A 15 7.53 -2.93 7.55
CA GLY A 15 8.31 -2.22 6.54
C GLY A 15 7.48 -1.92 5.30
N LEU A 16 6.68 -2.90 4.83
CA LEU A 16 5.78 -2.70 3.70
C LEU A 16 4.76 -1.58 4.00
N ARG A 17 4.09 -1.62 5.16
CA ARG A 17 3.12 -0.58 5.54
C ARG A 17 3.75 0.80 5.57
N LYS A 18 4.96 0.94 6.11
CA LYS A 18 5.70 2.20 6.13
C LYS A 18 5.95 2.73 4.72
N VAL A 19 6.48 1.88 3.83
CA VAL A 19 6.74 2.24 2.43
C VAL A 19 5.46 2.67 1.73
N LEU A 20 4.34 1.97 1.94
CA LEU A 20 3.06 2.34 1.33
C LEU A 20 2.55 3.72 1.81
N ASN A 21 2.69 4.04 3.10
CA ASN A 21 2.36 5.36 3.61
C ASN A 21 3.28 6.45 3.03
N GLU A 22 4.59 6.20 2.97
CA GLU A 22 5.54 7.14 2.36
C GLU A 22 5.23 7.39 0.87
N LEU A 23 4.86 6.34 0.12
CA LEU A 23 4.43 6.45 -1.27
C LEU A 23 3.15 7.30 -1.39
N LEU A 24 2.18 7.10 -0.48
CA LEU A 24 0.95 7.88 -0.43
C LEU A 24 1.19 9.36 -0.11
N GLU A 25 2.04 9.65 0.88
CA GLU A 25 2.39 11.02 1.21
C GLU A 25 3.09 11.71 0.04
N LYS A 26 4.05 11.03 -0.60
CA LYS A 26 4.75 11.57 -1.76
C LYS A 26 3.83 11.76 -2.96
N SER A 27 2.93 10.81 -3.26
CA SER A 27 2.01 10.92 -4.39
C SER A 27 0.98 12.05 -4.20
N LYS A 28 0.61 12.38 -2.97
CA LYS A 28 -0.26 13.54 -2.67
C LYS A 28 0.42 14.88 -2.92
N ASN A 29 1.73 14.96 -2.69
CA ASN A 29 2.49 16.20 -2.80
C ASN A 29 3.13 16.39 -4.19
N ASP A 30 3.39 15.30 -4.92
CA ASP A 30 4.08 15.35 -6.21
C ASP A 30 3.32 14.52 -7.30
N PRO A 31 2.60 15.19 -8.22
CA PRO A 31 1.83 14.51 -9.26
C PRO A 31 2.70 13.86 -10.35
N VAL A 32 3.99 14.24 -10.47
CA VAL A 32 4.93 13.60 -11.40
C VAL A 32 5.42 12.28 -10.81
N PHE A 33 5.63 12.24 -9.50
CA PHE A 33 5.89 11.03 -8.72
C PHE A 33 4.68 10.09 -8.77
N ALA A 34 3.47 10.62 -8.63
CA ALA A 34 2.25 9.81 -8.67
C ALA A 34 2.11 8.98 -9.97
N GLN A 35 2.47 9.56 -11.11
CA GLN A 35 2.42 8.93 -12.44
C GLN A 35 3.55 7.91 -12.71
N GLN A 36 4.56 7.84 -11.84
CA GLN A 36 5.66 6.88 -11.98
C GLN A 36 5.27 5.50 -11.45
N LYS A 37 5.94 4.48 -12.00
CA LYS A 37 5.79 3.10 -11.50
C LYS A 37 6.74 2.90 -10.33
N HIS A 38 6.18 2.64 -9.15
CA HIS A 38 6.97 2.39 -7.95
C HIS A 38 7.17 0.89 -7.76
N TYR A 39 8.41 0.48 -7.53
CA TYR A 39 8.74 -0.91 -7.25
C TYR A 39 9.21 -1.06 -5.81
N VAL A 40 8.67 -2.06 -5.11
CA VAL A 40 8.98 -2.37 -3.72
C VAL A 40 9.51 -3.80 -3.65
N LEU A 41 10.76 -3.97 -3.22
CA LEU A 41 11.33 -5.27 -2.94
C LEU A 41 10.95 -5.68 -1.52
N TYR A 42 9.91 -6.50 -1.40
CA TYR A 42 9.47 -7.07 -0.14
C TYR A 42 10.36 -8.25 0.26
N GLN A 43 10.82 -8.23 1.51
CA GLN A 43 11.66 -9.26 2.10
C GLN A 43 11.01 -9.78 3.38
N LEU A 44 10.92 -11.10 3.51
CA LEU A 44 10.45 -11.75 4.74
C LEU A 44 11.32 -12.98 4.99
N GLY A 45 12.31 -12.83 5.88
CA GLY A 45 13.36 -13.84 6.06
C GLY A 45 14.07 -14.11 4.73
N ASN A 46 14.04 -15.37 4.27
CA ASN A 46 14.67 -15.76 3.01
C ASN A 46 13.78 -15.54 1.77
N GLN A 47 12.52 -15.13 1.95
CA GLN A 47 11.62 -14.87 0.84
C GLN A 47 11.80 -13.42 0.33
N LYS A 48 11.97 -13.27 -0.98
CA LYS A 48 11.99 -11.98 -1.67
C LYS A 48 10.94 -11.97 -2.76
N SER A 49 10.12 -10.92 -2.79
CA SER A 49 9.12 -10.70 -3.83
C SER A 49 9.15 -9.24 -4.26
N MET A 50 8.88 -8.98 -5.54
CA MET A 50 8.74 -7.62 -6.04
C MET A 50 7.26 -7.24 -6.07
N LEU A 51 6.95 -6.06 -5.56
CA LEU A 51 5.64 -5.43 -5.71
C LEU A 51 5.78 -4.22 -6.61
N ARG A 52 4.87 -4.08 -7.56
CA ARG A 52 4.67 -2.81 -8.26
C ARG A 52 3.46 -2.12 -7.63
N VAL A 53 3.62 -0.84 -7.31
CA VAL A 53 2.60 0.03 -6.76
C VAL A 53 2.37 1.17 -7.75
N ASP A 54 1.16 1.23 -8.32
CA ASP A 54 0.71 2.41 -9.06
C ASP A 54 0.02 3.37 -8.09
N THR A 55 0.48 4.61 -8.08
CA THR A 55 -0.02 5.68 -7.21
C THR A 55 -0.75 6.79 -8.00
N ASP A 56 -0.92 6.62 -9.33
CA ASP A 56 -1.51 7.61 -10.24
C ASP A 56 -2.95 7.96 -9.85
N LYS A 57 -3.71 6.95 -9.39
CA LYS A 57 -5.09 7.09 -8.95
C LYS A 57 -5.32 6.31 -7.66
N GLY A 58 -6.22 6.83 -6.83
CA GLY A 58 -6.76 6.10 -5.69
C GLY A 58 -7.98 5.25 -6.11
N PRO A 59 -8.16 4.04 -5.56
CA PRO A 59 -7.23 3.32 -4.67
C PRO A 59 -5.96 2.85 -5.42
N PHE A 60 -4.86 2.71 -4.69
CA PHE A 60 -3.59 2.22 -5.26
C PHE A 60 -3.75 0.84 -5.89
N THR A 61 -3.07 0.63 -7.02
CA THR A 61 -3.08 -0.66 -7.70
C THR A 61 -1.78 -1.42 -7.43
N PHE A 62 -1.91 -2.70 -7.08
CA PHE A 62 -0.80 -3.55 -6.68
C PHE A 62 -0.62 -4.72 -7.63
N TRP A 63 0.61 -4.97 -8.08
CA TRP A 63 1.01 -6.22 -8.74
C TRP A 63 2.09 -6.90 -7.94
N HIS A 64 1.92 -8.19 -7.70
CA HIS A 64 2.91 -9.02 -7.01
C HIS A 64 3.62 -9.91 -8.02
N TYR A 65 4.95 -9.90 -7.94
CA TYR A 65 5.85 -10.72 -8.73
C TYR A 65 6.80 -11.45 -7.78
N ASP A 66 6.51 -12.71 -7.47
CA ASP A 66 7.48 -13.55 -6.76
C ASP A 66 8.53 -14.07 -7.72
N LEU A 67 9.81 -13.95 -7.33
CA LEU A 67 10.94 -14.40 -8.15
C LEU A 67 10.96 -15.92 -8.36
N MET A 68 10.20 -16.69 -7.58
CA MET A 68 10.04 -18.14 -7.74
C MET A 68 8.64 -18.54 -8.21
N GLY A 69 7.82 -17.59 -8.66
CA GLY A 69 6.45 -17.85 -9.14
C GLY A 69 5.46 -18.28 -8.05
N ARG A 70 5.79 -18.08 -6.77
CA ARG A 70 4.91 -18.39 -5.65
C ARG A 70 3.79 -17.35 -5.51
N PRO A 71 2.62 -17.74 -4.99
CA PRO A 71 1.57 -16.78 -4.67
C PRO A 71 2.03 -15.80 -3.59
N ALA A 72 1.44 -14.59 -3.58
CA ALA A 72 1.63 -13.63 -2.51
C ALA A 72 1.29 -14.26 -1.15
N THR A 73 2.17 -14.06 -0.17
CA THR A 73 1.94 -14.52 1.20
C THR A 73 0.73 -13.82 1.80
N GLN A 74 0.10 -14.47 2.78
CA GLN A 74 -1.02 -13.88 3.51
C GLN A 74 -0.63 -12.53 4.14
N ALA A 75 0.58 -12.45 4.71
CA ALA A 75 1.15 -11.23 5.26
C ALA A 75 1.14 -10.04 4.28
N ILE A 76 1.55 -10.24 3.02
CA ILE A 76 1.51 -9.18 2.00
C ILE A 76 0.07 -8.77 1.70
N LYS A 77 -0.82 -9.76 1.50
CA LYS A 77 -2.23 -9.51 1.17
C LYS A 77 -2.95 -8.75 2.29
N GLU A 78 -2.76 -9.15 3.54
CA GLU A 78 -3.36 -8.50 4.70
C GLU A 78 -2.82 -7.09 4.90
N THR A 79 -1.50 -6.88 4.70
CA THR A 79 -0.90 -5.55 4.81
C THR A 79 -1.48 -4.59 3.77
N ILE A 80 -1.60 -5.02 2.51
CA ILE A 80 -2.18 -4.22 1.44
C ILE A 80 -3.67 -3.98 1.69
N ALA A 81 -4.42 -5.00 2.11
CA ALA A 81 -5.85 -4.89 2.38
C ALA A 81 -6.13 -3.92 3.53
N ASN A 82 -5.35 -3.99 4.62
CA ASN A 82 -5.45 -3.07 5.75
C ASN A 82 -5.10 -1.65 5.31
N PHE A 83 -4.01 -1.46 4.57
CA PHE A 83 -3.64 -0.15 4.03
C PHE A 83 -4.74 0.46 3.14
N LEU A 84 -5.32 -0.32 2.23
CA LEU A 84 -6.43 0.14 1.39
C LEU A 84 -7.67 0.50 2.22
N ARG A 85 -8.00 -0.31 3.22
CA ARG A 85 -9.13 -0.04 4.13
C ARG A 85 -8.92 1.22 4.96
N GLU A 86 -7.71 1.45 5.47
CA GLU A 86 -7.38 2.63 6.28
C GLU A 86 -7.47 3.95 5.50
N HIS A 87 -7.18 3.95 4.19
CA HIS A 87 -7.08 5.18 3.39
C HIS A 87 -8.21 5.39 2.39
N TRP A 88 -8.94 4.34 2.00
CA TRP A 88 -10.05 4.39 1.04
C TRP A 88 -11.26 3.55 1.48
N GLY A 89 -11.24 2.94 2.67
CA GLY A 89 -12.30 2.05 3.15
C GLY A 89 -13.42 2.73 3.94
N GLU A 90 -13.59 4.04 3.83
CA GLU A 90 -14.61 4.75 4.60
C GLU A 90 -15.99 4.67 3.95
N GLU A 91 -16.75 3.63 4.32
CA GLU A 91 -18.22 3.68 4.36
C GLU A 91 -18.80 3.56 5.79
N GLU A 92 -17.98 3.43 6.86
CA GLU A 92 -18.52 3.23 8.23
C GLU A 92 -18.07 4.22 9.33
N GLN A 93 -17.14 5.17 9.09
CA GLN A 93 -16.77 6.14 10.14
C GLN A 93 -17.63 7.42 10.15
N GLU A 94 -18.18 7.85 9.01
CA GLU A 94 -19.08 9.02 8.99
C GLU A 94 -20.46 8.76 9.61
N LEU A 95 -20.90 7.50 9.74
CA LEU A 95 -22.21 7.18 10.34
C LEU A 95 -22.22 7.21 11.88
N LEU A 96 -21.05 7.10 12.53
CA LEU A 96 -20.93 7.09 14.00
C LEU A 96 -20.77 8.49 14.61
N ASP A 97 -20.31 9.50 13.85
CA ASP A 97 -20.20 10.88 14.36
C ASP A 97 -21.54 11.65 14.33
N VAL A 98 -22.45 11.29 13.40
CA VAL A 98 -23.75 11.98 13.24
C VAL A 98 -24.78 11.50 14.27
N THR A 99 -24.60 10.33 14.89
CA THR A 99 -25.57 9.80 15.87
C THR A 99 -25.39 10.34 17.29
N HIS A 100 -24.31 11.07 17.59
CA HIS A 100 -23.97 11.48 18.97
C HIS A 100 -24.18 12.98 19.29
N ARG A 101 -24.78 13.76 18.38
CA ARG A 101 -25.01 15.21 18.56
C ARG A 101 -26.47 15.68 18.60
N ASN A 102 -27.44 14.81 18.37
CA ASN A 102 -28.87 15.19 18.43
C ASN A 102 -29.54 14.49 19.61
N GLY A 103 -29.35 15.02 20.82
CA GLY A 103 -29.99 14.43 21.98
C GLY A 103 -29.77 15.12 23.31
N GLU A 104 -29.45 16.42 23.34
CA GLU A 104 -29.53 17.22 24.56
C GLU A 104 -29.97 18.66 24.20
N GLU A 105 -31.27 18.82 23.99
CA GLU A 105 -32.00 20.09 24.18
C GLU A 105 -32.92 19.95 25.40
#